data_AF-A0A0G0SIG0-F1
#
_entry.id   AF-A0A0G0SIG0-F1
#
_cell.length_a   1.000
_cell.length_b   1.000
_cell.length_c   1.000
_cell.angle_alpha   90.00
_cell.angle_beta   90.00
_cell.angle_gamma   90.00
#
_symmetry.space_group_name_H-M   'P 1'
#
loop_
_entity.id
_entity.type
_entity.pdbx_description
1 polymer ?
#
loop_
_entity_poly.entity_id
_entity_poly.type
_entity_poly.pdbx_seq_one_letter_code
_entity_poly.pdbx_strand_id
1 'polypeptide(L)'
;MVKSGDVLKIEKLPLNEGDKVVFDKVLITANDDGTDVKVGKPYVEGATVEATLEKQGKTRTLRVEKFKRKVRYHKVHGQRQRYTEVKIK
;
A
#
# COMPACT_ATOMS: atom_id res chain seq x y z
N MET A 1 7.86 -2.76 -7.25
CA MET A 1 9.13 -2.02 -7.12
C MET A 1 8.79 -0.55 -7.18
N VAL A 2 9.54 0.27 -6.47
CA VAL A 2 9.21 1.69 -6.27
C VAL A 2 10.46 2.53 -6.48
N LYS A 3 10.29 3.73 -6.99
CA LYS A 3 11.36 4.71 -7.24
C LYS A 3 11.08 6.01 -6.49
N SER A 4 12.12 6.85 -6.35
CA SER A 4 11.96 8.20 -5.79
C SER A 4 10.93 8.98 -6.62
N GLY A 5 9.96 9.61 -5.94
CA GLY A 5 8.87 10.35 -6.54
C GLY A 5 7.58 9.56 -6.81
N ASP A 6 7.59 8.23 -6.67
CA ASP A 6 6.40 7.41 -6.89
C ASP A 6 5.32 7.64 -5.83
N VAL A 7 4.06 7.63 -6.27
CA VAL A 7 2.87 7.73 -5.40
C VAL A 7 2.17 6.38 -5.34
N LEU A 8 1.99 5.86 -4.12
CA LEU A 8 1.46 4.52 -3.86
C LEU A 8 0.31 4.56 -2.87
N LYS A 9 -0.66 3.66 -3.07
CA LYS A 9 -1.78 3.46 -2.15
C LYS A 9 -1.55 2.19 -1.35
N ILE A 10 -1.42 2.33 -0.05
CA ILE A 10 -1.19 1.25 0.91
C ILE A 10 -2.34 1.15 1.91
N GLU A 11 -2.31 0.11 2.73
CA GLU A 11 -3.28 -0.10 3.81
C GLU A 11 -3.26 1.08 4.80
N LYS A 12 -4.38 1.30 5.49
CA LYS A 12 -4.55 2.47 6.36
C LYS A 12 -3.51 2.47 7.50
N LEU A 13 -2.77 3.56 7.60
CA LEU A 13 -1.89 3.87 8.73
C LEU A 13 -2.56 4.87 9.70
N PRO A 14 -2.36 4.74 11.03
CA PRO A 14 -2.89 5.68 12.03
C PRO A 14 -2.01 6.95 12.15
N LEU A 15 -1.74 7.59 11.02
CA LEU A 15 -0.92 8.81 10.90
C LEU A 15 -1.76 9.95 10.31
N ASN A 16 -1.30 11.18 10.41
CA ASN A 16 -1.96 12.35 9.81
C ASN A 16 -1.38 12.67 8.42
N GLU A 17 -2.11 13.47 7.64
CA GLU A 17 -1.63 13.99 6.35
C GLU A 17 -0.41 14.90 6.57
N GLY A 18 0.65 14.66 5.81
CA GLY A 18 1.93 15.36 5.96
C GLY A 18 2.97 14.64 6.84
N ASP A 19 2.58 13.61 7.58
CA ASP A 19 3.53 12.85 8.42
C ASP A 19 4.55 12.07 7.58
N LYS A 20 5.76 11.93 8.11
CA LYS A 20 6.80 11.06 7.54
C LYS A 20 6.52 9.61 7.91
N VAL A 21 6.61 8.72 6.92
CA VAL A 21 6.55 7.27 7.07
C VAL A 21 7.92 6.71 6.71
N VAL A 22 8.56 6.02 7.65
CA VAL A 22 9.85 5.36 7.40
C VAL A 22 9.61 3.86 7.32
N PHE A 23 10.09 3.25 6.24
CA PHE A 23 10.08 1.80 6.05
C PHE A 23 11.49 1.25 6.28
N ASP A 24 11.71 0.72 7.49
CA ASP A 24 13.00 0.13 7.90
C ASP A 24 13.23 -1.29 7.36
N LYS A 25 12.17 -1.92 6.85
CA LYS A 25 12.18 -3.32 6.41
C LYS A 25 12.18 -3.40 4.89
N VAL A 26 13.34 -3.16 4.30
CA VAL A 26 13.53 -3.26 2.84
C VAL A 26 14.02 -4.66 2.47
N LEU A 27 13.35 -5.28 1.50
CA LEU A 27 13.67 -6.65 1.05
C LEU A 27 14.77 -6.66 -0.02
N ILE A 28 14.72 -5.70 -0.95
CA ILE A 28 15.60 -5.63 -2.13
C ILE A 28 15.86 -4.15 -2.45
N THR A 29 17.11 -3.82 -2.75
CA THR A 29 17.51 -2.54 -3.35
C THR A 29 18.30 -2.80 -4.62
N ALA A 30 18.06 -2.01 -5.67
CA ALA A 30 18.81 -2.05 -6.91
C ALA A 30 18.96 -0.62 -7.45
N ASN A 31 20.11 -0.29 -8.04
CA ASN A 31 20.27 0.97 -8.75
C ASN A 31 19.52 0.92 -10.09
N ASP A 32 19.24 2.10 -10.66
CA ASP A 32 18.48 2.23 -11.90
C ASP A 32 19.13 1.48 -13.10
N ASP A 33 20.46 1.34 -13.08
CA ASP A 33 21.23 0.63 -14.11
C ASP A 33 21.26 -0.89 -13.92
N GLY A 34 20.61 -1.42 -12.89
CA GLY A 34 20.60 -2.85 -12.56
C GLY A 34 21.92 -3.38 -11.99
N THR A 35 22.90 -2.52 -11.79
CA THR A 35 24.17 -2.82 -11.13
C THR A 35 24.04 -2.63 -9.62
N ASP A 36 24.64 -3.53 -8.83
CA ASP A 36 24.59 -3.55 -7.36
C ASP A 36 23.21 -3.88 -6.75
N VAL A 37 22.68 -5.06 -7.09
CA VAL A 37 21.44 -5.61 -6.49
C VAL A 37 21.76 -6.24 -5.14
N LYS A 38 21.26 -5.62 -4.07
CA LYS A 38 21.34 -6.19 -2.71
C LYS A 38 20.03 -6.89 -2.38
N VAL A 39 20.11 -8.20 -2.15
CA VAL A 39 18.97 -9.04 -1.77
C VAL A 39 19.09 -9.37 -0.29
N GLY A 40 18.09 -8.96 0.49
CA GLY A 40 18.02 -9.25 1.91
C GLY A 40 17.77 -10.73 2.22
N LYS A 41 18.35 -11.22 3.30
CA LYS A 41 18.05 -12.52 3.91
C LYS A 41 17.96 -12.35 5.43
N PRO A 42 16.87 -11.82 6.03
CA PRO A 42 15.54 -11.52 5.49
C PRO A 42 15.30 -10.07 5.05
N TYR A 43 16.16 -9.13 5.44
CA TYR A 43 16.10 -7.71 5.06
C TYR A 43 17.49 -7.22 4.63
N VAL A 44 17.56 -6.10 3.93
CA VAL A 44 18.83 -5.42 3.60
C VAL A 44 19.21 -4.54 4.80
N GLU A 45 20.35 -4.82 5.44
CA GLU A 45 20.82 -4.05 6.59
C GLU A 45 21.15 -2.59 6.18
N GLY A 46 20.65 -1.63 6.96
CA GLY A 46 20.88 -0.20 6.74
C GLY A 46 20.06 0.46 5.62
N ALA A 47 19.16 -0.29 4.97
CA ALA A 47 18.29 0.27 3.94
C ALA A 47 16.97 0.78 4.54
N THR A 48 16.73 2.09 4.44
CA THR A 48 15.49 2.74 4.88
C THR A 48 14.86 3.49 3.70
N VAL A 49 13.55 3.36 3.53
CA VAL A 49 12.80 4.17 2.55
C VAL A 49 11.96 5.20 3.29
N GLU A 50 12.20 6.47 3.03
CA GLU A 50 11.38 7.57 3.54
C GLU A 50 10.24 7.89 2.57
N ALA A 51 9.03 8.01 3.10
CA ALA A 51 7.85 8.45 2.37
C ALA A 51 7.11 9.54 3.14
N THR A 52 6.32 10.33 2.44
CA THR A 52 5.40 11.33 3.01
C THR A 52 3.97 10.92 2.75
N LEU A 53 3.13 11.01 3.79
CA LEU A 53 1.70 10.76 3.66
C LEU A 53 1.03 11.93 2.95
N GLU A 54 0.51 11.71 1.75
CA GLU A 54 -0.17 12.76 0.99
C GLU A 54 -1.66 12.84 1.35
N LYS A 55 -2.33 11.70 1.43
CA LYS A 55 -3.79 11.67 1.60
C LYS A 55 -4.29 10.40 2.25
N GLN A 56 -5.40 10.51 2.99
CA GLN A 56 -6.19 9.34 3.37
C GLN A 56 -7.56 9.31 2.70
N GLY A 57 -7.98 8.12 2.28
CA GLY A 57 -9.17 7.98 1.46
C GLY A 57 -9.93 6.67 1.68
N LYS A 58 -11.07 6.59 0.99
CA LYS A 58 -11.85 5.36 0.83
C LYS A 58 -11.92 5.03 -0.65
N THR A 59 -11.70 3.77 -1.00
CA THR A 59 -11.85 3.30 -2.37
C THR A 59 -13.29 3.44 -2.86
N ARG A 60 -13.46 3.31 -4.17
CA ARG A 60 -14.78 3.21 -4.79
C ARG A 60 -15.55 2.04 -4.18
N THR A 61 -16.86 2.21 -4.00
CA THR A 61 -17.73 1.17 -3.46
C THR A 61 -17.65 -0.10 -4.29
N LEU A 62 -17.21 -1.19 -3.65
CA LEU A 62 -17.32 -2.55 -4.18
C LEU A 62 -18.68 -3.12 -3.76
N ARG A 63 -19.49 -3.50 -4.74
CA ARG A 63 -20.80 -4.11 -4.50
C ARG A 63 -20.63 -5.62 -4.46
N VAL A 64 -20.89 -6.21 -3.30
CA VAL A 64 -20.86 -7.67 -3.08
C VAL A 64 -22.30 -8.16 -3.01
N GLU A 65 -22.67 -9.04 -3.92
CA GLU A 65 -23.99 -9.64 -3.99
C GLU A 65 -23.88 -11.14 -3.69
N LYS A 66 -24.67 -11.62 -2.74
CA LYS A 66 -24.79 -13.04 -2.41
C LYS A 66 -26.21 -13.48 -2.73
N PHE A 67 -26.34 -14.44 -3.63
CA PHE A 67 -27.63 -14.98 -4.06
C PHE A 67 -27.61 -16.51 -4.03
N LYS A 68 -28.69 -17.12 -3.53
CA LYS A 68 -28.92 -18.57 -3.64
C LYS A 68 -30.31 -18.81 -4.22
N ARG A 69 -30.35 -19.58 -5.31
CA ARG A 69 -31.59 -19.89 -6.05
C ARG A 69 -32.55 -20.72 -5.19
N LYS A 70 -33.85 -20.46 -5.34
CA LYS A 70 -34.97 -21.24 -4.74
C LYS A 70 -35.01 -21.32 -3.20
N VAL A 71 -34.13 -20.61 -2.49
CA VAL A 71 -34.10 -20.56 -1.01
C VAL A 71 -34.38 -19.16 -0.45
N ARG A 72 -34.92 -18.26 -1.28
CA ARG A 72 -35.26 -16.87 -0.91
C ARG A 72 -34.10 -16.11 -0.24
N TYR A 73 -32.86 -16.42 -0.62
CA TYR A 73 -31.66 -15.77 -0.08
C TYR A 73 -31.04 -14.85 -1.12
N HIS A 74 -31.08 -13.56 -0.84
CA HIS A 74 -30.46 -12.49 -1.60
C HIS A 74 -29.96 -11.43 -0.62
N LYS A 75 -28.67 -11.10 -0.69
CA LYS A 75 -28.04 -10.09 0.16
C LYS A 75 -27.10 -9.23 -0.66
N VAL A 76 -27.27 -7.92 -0.58
CA VAL A 76 -26.39 -6.94 -1.22
C VAL A 76 -25.65 -6.18 -0.12
N HIS A 77 -24.33 -6.07 -0.25
CA HIS A 77 -23.49 -5.30 0.65
C HIS A 77 -22.53 -4.42 -0.14
N GLY A 78 -22.34 -3.18 0.30
CA GLY A 78 -21.33 -2.29 -0.25
C GLY A 78 -20.14 -2.20 0.69
N GLN A 79 -18.93 -2.45 0.20
CA GLN A 79 -17.69 -2.26 0.97
C GLN A 79 -16.85 -1.14 0.35
N ARG A 80 -16.26 -0.31 1.20
CA ARG A 80 -15.28 0.72 0.81
C ARG A 80 -14.04 0.56 1.68
N GLN A 81 -12.94 0.12 1.08
CA GLN A 81 -11.67 -0.08 1.78
C GLN A 81 -11.03 1.28 2.06
N ARG A 82 -10.51 1.46 3.27
CA ARG A 82 -9.72 2.65 3.60
C ARG A 82 -8.31 2.46 3.07
N TYR A 83 -7.69 3.51 2.56
CA TYR A 83 -6.31 3.48 2.09
C TYR A 83 -5.59 4.76 2.48
N THR A 84 -4.27 4.66 2.52
CA THR A 84 -3.36 5.79 2.70
C THR A 84 -2.52 5.93 1.44
N GLU A 85 -2.46 7.14 0.90
CA GLU A 85 -1.65 7.49 -0.26
C GLU A 85 -0.33 8.11 0.25
N VAL A 86 0.77 7.50 -0.15
CA VAL A 86 2.13 7.89 0.26
C VAL A 86 2.96 8.20 -0.97
N LYS A 87 3.80 9.22 -0.87
CA LYS A 87 4.79 9.58 -1.89
C LYS A 87 6.18 9.26 -1.38
N ILE A 88 6.94 8.51 -2.16
CA ILE A 88 8.31 8.15 -1.81
C ILE A 88 9.22 9.35 -2.10
N LYS A 89 10.10 9.66 -1.15
CA LYS A 89 11.15 10.66 -1.34
C LYS A 89 12.35 10.07 -2.05
#